data_AF-A0A1Q3L629-F1
#
_entry.id   AF-A0A1Q3L629-F1
#
_cell.length_a   1.000
_cell.length_b   1.000
_cell.length_c   1.000
_cell.angle_alpha   90.00
_cell.angle_beta   90.00
_cell.angle_gamma   90.00
#
_symmetry.space_group_name_H-M   'P 1'
#
loop_
_entity.id
_entity.type
_entity.pdbx_description
1 polymer ?
#
loop_
_entity_poly.entity_id
_entity_poly.type
_entity_poly.pdbx_seq_one_letter_code
_entity_poly.pdbx_strand_id
1 'polypeptide(L)' 'MLVAVPDGDRSVSRTHGRFGIVNGQTWFEDLGSGNGSTLRTGDGRSGPMTPHQRFGLVPGMVLQLGDCVVRVIEG' A
#
# COMPACT_ATOMS: atom_id res chain seq x y z
N MET A 1 6.48 -13.51 0.15
CA MET A 1 6.24 -13.15 1.56
C MET A 1 4.75 -12.86 1.73
N LEU A 2 4.10 -13.49 2.70
CA LEU A 2 2.69 -13.24 3.03
C LEU A 2 2.66 -12.37 4.30
N VAL A 3 1.97 -11.23 4.24
CA VAL A 3 1.82 -10.32 5.39
C VAL A 3 0.37 -10.40 5.85
N ALA A 4 0.15 -10.83 7.10
CA ALA A 4 -1.18 -10.82 7.71
C ALA A 4 -1.48 -9.43 8.25
N VAL A 5 -2.61 -8.87 7.83
CA VAL A 5 -3.08 -7.56 8.27
C VAL A 5 -4.30 -7.77 9.17
N PRO A 6 -4.26 -7.40 10.46
CA PRO A 6 -5.45 -7.37 11.28
C PRO A 6 -6.37 -6.27 10.79
N ASP A 7 -7.50 -6.67 10.24
CA ASP A 7 -8.48 -5.79 9.62
C ASP A 7 -9.87 -6.17 10.15
N GLY A 8 -10.17 -5.66 11.34
CA GLY A 8 -11.38 -6.00 12.10
C GLY A 8 -12.68 -5.70 11.35
N ASP A 9 -12.65 -4.67 10.50
CA ASP A 9 -13.81 -4.22 9.73
C ASP A 9 -13.90 -4.87 8.34
N ARG A 10 -12.96 -5.78 8.00
CA ARG A 10 -12.86 -6.43 6.68
C ARG A 10 -12.73 -5.42 5.53
N SER A 11 -12.08 -4.29 5.79
CA SER A 11 -11.82 -3.21 4.82
C SER A 11 -10.78 -3.60 3.75
N VAL A 12 -9.99 -4.66 3.99
CA VAL A 12 -8.91 -5.16 3.15
C VAL A 12 -9.40 -6.39 2.38
N SER A 13 -9.40 -6.29 1.05
CA SER A 13 -9.75 -7.42 0.17
C SER A 13 -8.80 -8.62 0.36
N ARG A 14 -9.32 -9.85 0.16
CA ARG A 14 -8.53 -11.10 0.24
C ARG A 14 -7.24 -11.08 -0.59
N THR A 15 -7.33 -10.45 -1.77
CA THR A 15 -6.20 -10.19 -2.67
C THR A 15 -6.14 -8.70 -2.95
N HIS A 16 -5.77 -7.90 -1.96
CA HIS A 16 -5.83 -6.43 -2.06
C HIS A 16 -4.79 -5.86 -3.03
N GLY A 17 -3.55 -6.32 -2.89
CA GLY A 17 -2.43 -5.79 -3.64
C GLY A 17 -1.21 -6.67 -3.51
N ARG A 18 -0.14 -6.29 -4.20
CA ARG A 18 1.15 -6.97 -4.11
C ARG A 18 2.28 -5.97 -3.92
N PHE A 19 3.28 -6.41 -3.17
CA PHE A 19 4.56 -5.72 -3.05
C PHE A 19 5.59 -6.39 -3.94
N GLY A 20 6.57 -5.61 -4.39
CA GLY A 20 7.76 -6.14 -5.01
C GLY A 20 8.96 -5.23 -4.81
N ILE A 21 10.13 -5.76 -5.17
CA ILE A 21 11.39 -5.03 -5.14
C ILE A 21 12.03 -5.18 -6.52
N VAL A 22 12.39 -4.07 -7.15
CA VAL A 22 13.13 -4.05 -8.42
C VAL A 22 14.29 -3.07 -8.26
N ASN A 23 15.52 -3.50 -8.53
CA ASN A 23 16.73 -2.69 -8.37
C ASN A 23 16.85 -2.02 -6.98
N GLY A 24 16.47 -2.75 -5.92
CA GLY A 24 16.48 -2.25 -4.54
C GLY A 24 15.36 -1.25 -4.21
N GLN A 25 14.49 -0.94 -5.16
CA GLN A 25 13.34 -0.05 -4.95
C GLN A 25 12.08 -0.86 -4.68
N THR A 26 11.46 -0.62 -3.53
CA THR A 26 10.18 -1.24 -3.16
C THR A 26 9.03 -0.54 -3.88
N TRP A 27 8.02 -1.31 -4.28
CA TRP A 27 6.80 -0.78 -4.88
C TRP A 27 5.57 -1.54 -4.37
N PHE A 28 4.41 -0.90 -4.50
CA PHE A 28 3.11 -1.52 -4.28
C PHE A 28 2.20 -1.30 -5.49
N GLU A 29 1.35 -2.29 -5.76
CA GLU A 29 0.31 -2.28 -6.78
C GLU A 29 -0.98 -2.76 -6.15
N ASP A 30 -2.02 -1.92 -6.21
CA ASP A 30 -3.39 -2.32 -5.90
C ASP A 30 -3.93 -3.20 -7.04
N LEU A 31 -4.57 -4.32 -6.71
CA LEU A 31 -5.04 -5.31 -7.69
C LEU A 31 -6.54 -5.18 -8.01
N GLY A 32 -7.12 -4.00 -7.82
CA GLY A 32 -8.55 -3.74 -7.96
C GLY A 32 -9.30 -4.05 -6.67
N SER A 33 -8.75 -3.62 -5.54
CA SER A 33 -9.35 -3.84 -4.23
C SER A 33 -10.68 -3.09 -4.08
N GLY A 34 -11.61 -3.65 -3.30
CA GLY A 34 -12.96 -3.09 -3.17
C GLY A 34 -13.00 -1.69 -2.54
N ASN A 35 -12.16 -1.44 -1.55
CA ASN A 35 -12.06 -0.15 -0.84
C ASN A 35 -10.91 0.73 -1.33
N GLY A 36 -10.11 0.22 -2.28
CA GLY A 36 -8.96 0.92 -2.84
C GLY A 36 -7.78 1.05 -1.87
N SER A 37 -6.73 1.67 -2.43
CA SER A 37 -5.52 2.05 -1.72
C SER A 37 -5.25 3.54 -1.87
N THR A 38 -4.69 4.17 -0.84
CA THR A 38 -4.26 5.58 -0.85
C THR A 38 -2.81 5.67 -0.42
N LEU A 39 -2.02 6.53 -1.08
CA LEU A 39 -0.64 6.79 -0.71
C LEU A 39 -0.50 8.22 -0.19
N ARG A 40 0.15 8.36 0.98
CA ARG A 40 0.52 9.65 1.56
C ARG A 40 2.04 9.78 1.63
N THR A 41 2.56 10.88 1.11
CA THR A 41 3.97 11.24 1.13
C THR A 41 4.35 11.91 2.45
N GLY A 42 5.65 11.96 2.75
CA GLY A 42 6.16 12.55 3.99
C GLY A 42 5.88 14.05 4.16
N ASP A 43 5.62 14.77 3.05
CA ASP A 43 5.20 16.17 3.03
C ASP A 43 3.67 16.36 3.23
N GLY A 44 2.94 15.26 3.51
CA GLY A 44 1.52 15.27 3.81
C GLY A 44 0.60 15.23 2.60
N ARG A 45 1.11 15.28 1.36
CA ARG A 45 0.27 15.08 0.17
C ARG A 45 -0.26 13.65 0.15
N SER A 46 -1.52 13.48 -0.24
CA SER A 46 -2.13 12.17 -0.35
C SER A 46 -3.03 12.08 -1.57
N GLY A 47 -3.15 10.88 -2.12
CA GLY A 47 -4.01 10.62 -3.27
C GLY A 47 -4.31 9.14 -3.45
N PRO A 48 -5.44 8.83 -4.12
CA PRO A 48 -5.80 7.46 -4.42
C PRO A 48 -4.77 6.84 -5.37
N MET A 49 -4.51 5.56 -5.19
CA MET A 49 -3.71 4.78 -6.12
C MET A 49 -4.59 4.32 -7.27
N THR A 50 -4.07 4.41 -8.49
CA THR A 50 -4.74 3.81 -9.65
C THR A 50 -4.52 2.30 -9.64
N PRO A 51 -5.57 1.46 -9.71
CA PRO A 51 -5.42 0.01 -9.77
C PRO A 51 -4.51 -0.43 -10.92
N HIS A 52 -3.73 -1.50 -10.69
CA HIS A 52 -2.77 -2.09 -11.63
C HIS A 52 -1.59 -1.18 -12.02
N GLN A 53 -1.46 -0.01 -11.42
CA GLN A 53 -0.27 0.82 -11.52
C GLN A 53 0.67 0.57 -10.34
N ARG A 54 1.97 0.45 -10.62
CA ARG A 54 2.99 0.35 -9.58
C ARG A 54 3.36 1.75 -9.08
N PHE A 55 3.30 1.93 -7.78
CA PHE A 55 3.79 3.13 -7.11
C PHE A 55 5.03 2.78 -6.28
N GLY A 56 6.08 3.58 -6.43
CA GLY A 56 7.28 3.45 -5.63
C GLY A 56 6.99 3.77 -4.16
N LEU A 57 7.53 2.97 -3.26
CA LEU A 57 7.43 3.17 -1.82
C LEU A 57 8.80 3.58 -1.28
N VAL A 58 8.85 4.76 -0.69
CA VAL A 58 10.05 5.33 -0.06
C VAL A 58 9.81 5.41 1.46
N PRO A 59 10.84 5.19 2.30
CA PRO A 59 10.72 5.39 3.74
C PRO A 59 10.09 6.75 4.10
N GLY A 60 9.24 6.74 5.13
CA GLY A 60 8.45 7.91 5.56
C GLY A 60 7.10 8.06 4.85
N MET A 61 6.84 7.29 3.79
CA MET A 61 5.50 7.20 3.20
C MET A 61 4.54 6.36 4.06
N VAL A 62 3.25 6.65 3.92
CA VAL A 62 2.17 5.88 4.53
C VAL A 62 1.24 5.36 3.45
N LEU A 63 1.10 4.04 3.38
CA LEU A 63 0.17 3.33 2.51
C LEU A 63 -1.07 2.97 3.32
N GLN A 64 -2.24 3.29 2.81
CA GLN A 64 -3.52 2.92 3.39
C GLN A 64 -4.22 1.92 2.46
N LEU A 65 -4.64 0.78 3.01
CA LEU A 65 -5.34 -0.32 2.34
C LEU A 65 -6.72 -0.46 2.98
N GLY A 66 -7.77 0.09 2.37
CA GLY A 66 -9.02 0.30 3.11
C GLY A 66 -8.77 1.13 4.38
N ASP A 67 -9.05 0.57 5.55
CA ASP A 67 -8.82 1.21 6.86
C ASP A 67 -7.49 0.77 7.52
N CYS A 68 -6.77 -0.17 6.91
CA CYS A 68 -5.45 -0.56 7.38
C CYS A 68 -4.39 0.48 6.99
N VAL A 69 -3.56 0.87 7.95
CA VAL A 69 -2.43 1.78 7.75
C VAL A 69 -1.10 1.03 7.85
N VAL A 70 -0.31 1.10 6.78
CA VAL A 70 1.06 0.58 6.68
C VAL A 70 2.03 1.74 6.59
N ARG A 71 3.07 1.75 7.44
CA ARG A 71 4.16 2.73 7.36
C ARG A 71 5.37 2.10 6.68
N VAL A 72 5.96 2.82 5.73
CA VAL A 72 7.21 2.41 5.09
C VAL A 72 8.37 2.91 5.95
N ILE A 73 9.15 1.99 6.51
CA ILE A 73 10.32 2.28 7.36
C ILE A 73 11.61 1.85 6.66
N GLU A 74 12.74 2.39 7.11
CA GLU A 74 14.06 1.85 6.72
C GLU A 74 14.23 0.43 7.29
N GLY A 75 14.90 -0.43 6.53
CA GLY A 75 15.16 -1.82 6.90
C GLY A 75 16.51 -2.01 7.57
#